data_AF-A0A2N5HAD0-F1
#
_entry.id   AF-A0A2N5HAD0-F1
#
_cell.length_a   1.000
_cell.length_b   1.000
_cell.length_c   1.000
_cell.angle_alpha   90.00
_cell.angle_beta   90.00
_cell.angle_gamma   90.00
#
_symmetry.space_group_name_H-M   'P 1'
#
loop_
_entity.id
_entity.type
_entity.pdbx_description
1 polymer ?
#
loop_
_entity_poly.entity_id
_entity_poly.type
_entity_poly.pdbx_seq_one_letter_code
_entity_poly.pdbx_strand_id
1 'polypeptide(L)'
;MSKKILTAVMGTLLTISVAGCGDTLNNNQLNTQSDYKMTHAKRSLSTPFVDMFYGFRMMEKFIANEDYDAAKTLSRNLDDEFHDAILPSLIAKKGKTFAGGIDAKYDELTEAISQRNKAKSRKLIVENRKNLQKIAPMLGVSVISTK
;
A
#
# COMPACT_ATOMS: atom_id res chain seq x y z
N MET A 1 20.73 37.49 46.49
CA MET A 1 21.24 36.44 47.40
C MET A 1 21.57 35.22 46.56
N SER A 2 22.85 34.84 46.52
CA SER A 2 23.37 33.74 45.70
C SER A 2 23.77 32.58 46.62
N LYS A 3 23.21 31.38 46.41
CA LYS A 3 23.72 30.09 46.94
C LYS A 3 23.36 29.00 45.91
N LYS A 4 24.32 28.52 45.10
CA LYS A 4 25.19 27.32 45.30
C LYS A 4 24.40 26.01 45.32
N ILE A 5 24.29 25.30 44.19
CA ILE A 5 25.08 24.14 43.69
C ILE A 5 24.92 22.85 44.55
N LEU A 6 24.49 21.76 43.91
CA LEU A 6 25.05 20.38 43.85
C LEU A 6 23.92 19.33 43.86
N THR A 7 23.98 18.11 43.31
CA THR A 7 24.70 17.37 42.24
C THR A 7 24.10 15.95 42.28
N ALA A 8 24.10 15.26 41.12
CA ALA A 8 23.94 13.81 40.94
C ALA A 8 22.54 13.23 41.27
N VAL A 9 22.05 12.19 40.61
CA VAL A 9 22.66 10.86 40.44
C VAL A 9 21.94 10.10 39.30
N MET A 10 22.74 9.36 38.51
CA MET A 10 22.48 8.13 37.74
C MET A 10 21.16 8.02 36.93
N GLY A 11 21.16 7.73 35.64
CA GLY A 11 22.00 6.76 34.94
C GLY A 11 21.19 5.49 34.67
N THR A 12 20.66 5.37 33.46
CA THR A 12 20.48 4.05 32.81
C THR A 12 20.54 4.24 31.30
N LEU A 13 21.69 3.86 30.72
CA LEU A 13 21.82 3.61 29.29
C LEU A 13 20.97 2.37 28.95
N LEU A 14 19.99 2.51 28.06
CA LEU A 14 19.40 1.36 27.38
C LEU A 14 20.11 1.19 26.03
N THR A 15 21.21 0.45 26.05
CA THR A 15 21.84 -0.10 24.86
C THR A 15 20.96 -1.22 24.32
N ILE A 16 20.19 -0.96 23.27
CA ILE A 16 19.60 -2.02 22.47
C ILE A 16 20.69 -2.48 21.49
N SER A 17 21.41 -3.51 21.89
CA SER A 17 22.38 -4.23 21.09
C SER A 17 21.70 -4.86 19.86
N VAL A 18 22.12 -4.42 18.69
CA VAL A 18 21.88 -5.08 17.40
C VAL A 18 22.54 -6.46 17.43
N ALA A 19 21.73 -7.52 17.45
CA ALA A 19 22.20 -8.86 17.16
C ALA A 19 22.41 -8.98 15.64
N GLY A 20 23.65 -8.74 15.21
CA GLY A 20 24.13 -9.14 13.91
C GLY A 20 24.52 -10.62 13.94
N CYS A 21 23.73 -11.47 13.30
CA CYS A 21 24.19 -12.79 12.87
C CYS A 21 24.88 -12.60 11.52
N GLY A 22 26.20 -12.46 11.55
CA GLY A 22 27.03 -12.63 10.37
C GLY A 22 27.73 -13.98 10.47
N ASP A 23 27.69 -14.77 9.40
CA ASP A 23 28.78 -15.69 9.11
C ASP A 23 28.97 -15.87 7.60
N THR A 24 30.23 -15.60 7.23
CA THR A 24 31.02 -16.16 6.12
C THR A 24 30.78 -15.71 4.67
N LEU A 25 31.76 -14.94 4.17
CA LEU A 25 32.13 -14.79 2.76
C LEU A 25 32.70 -16.11 2.23
N ASN A 26 32.16 -16.62 1.11
CA ASN A 26 32.88 -17.55 0.23
C ASN A 26 32.70 -17.11 -1.23
N ASN A 27 33.80 -16.73 -1.87
CA ASN A 27 33.89 -16.46 -3.29
C ASN A 27 33.91 -17.78 -4.06
N ASN A 28 32.91 -18.04 -4.91
CA ASN A 28 33.20 -18.53 -6.26
C ASN A 28 31.98 -18.43 -7.18
N GLN A 29 32.26 -17.87 -8.36
CA GLN A 29 31.55 -17.96 -9.63
C GLN A 29 30.25 -18.78 -9.67
N LEU A 30 29.15 -18.13 -10.05
CA LEU A 30 28.33 -18.65 -11.14
C LEU A 30 27.48 -17.53 -11.76
N ASN A 31 27.84 -17.25 -13.00
CA ASN A 31 27.04 -16.57 -14.00
C ASN A 31 25.75 -17.38 -14.20
N THR A 32 24.64 -16.96 -13.59
CA THR A 32 23.30 -17.45 -13.96
C THR A 32 22.27 -16.34 -13.81
N GLN A 33 22.14 -15.61 -14.90
CA GLN A 33 20.91 -15.00 -15.37
C GLN A 33 19.80 -16.06 -15.48
N SER A 34 19.18 -16.43 -14.37
CA SER A 34 17.87 -17.12 -14.34
C SER A 34 17.45 -17.33 -12.89
N ASP A 35 16.42 -16.60 -12.43
CA ASP A 35 15.41 -17.12 -11.48
C ASP A 35 14.26 -16.11 -11.21
N TYR A 36 13.91 -15.27 -12.19
CA TYR A 36 12.58 -14.67 -12.27
C TYR A 36 11.54 -15.70 -12.76
N LYS A 37 11.53 -16.90 -12.18
CA LYS A 37 10.46 -17.87 -12.39
C LYS A 37 10.13 -18.62 -11.11
N MET A 38 9.00 -18.19 -10.57
CA MET A 38 7.93 -19.04 -10.07
C MET A 38 7.88 -19.26 -8.56
N THR A 39 7.35 -18.25 -7.85
CA THR A 39 6.32 -18.47 -6.80
C THR A 39 5.31 -17.30 -6.73
N HIS A 40 4.74 -16.85 -7.87
CA HIS A 40 3.35 -16.36 -7.84
C HIS A 40 2.41 -17.56 -7.73
N ALA A 41 2.59 -18.39 -6.70
CA ALA A 41 1.62 -19.39 -6.33
C ALA A 41 0.32 -18.62 -6.07
N LYS A 42 -0.63 -18.67 -7.03
CA LYS A 42 -1.95 -18.02 -7.04
C LYS A 42 -2.32 -17.41 -5.69
N ARG A 43 -1.78 -16.23 -5.37
CA ARG A 43 -2.23 -15.52 -4.17
C ARG A 43 -3.67 -15.18 -4.49
N SER A 44 -4.58 -15.68 -3.67
CA SER A 44 -6.00 -15.41 -3.86
C SER A 44 -6.19 -13.90 -3.94
N LEU A 45 -6.66 -13.42 -5.09
CA LEU A 45 -6.90 -11.99 -5.30
C LEU A 45 -8.10 -11.50 -4.48
N SER A 46 -8.90 -12.41 -3.91
CA SER A 46 -10.08 -12.07 -3.13
C SER A 46 -9.78 -11.14 -1.96
N THR A 47 -8.69 -11.38 -1.21
CA THR A 47 -8.33 -10.54 -0.05
C THR A 47 -7.94 -9.12 -0.48
N PRO A 48 -6.98 -8.91 -1.40
CA PRO A 48 -6.69 -7.57 -1.92
C PRO A 48 -7.93 -6.83 -2.44
N PHE A 49 -8.82 -7.51 -3.17
CA PHE A 49 -10.05 -6.87 -3.64
C PHE A 49 -10.98 -6.44 -2.49
N VAL A 50 -11.13 -7.27 -1.45
CA VAL A 50 -11.93 -6.93 -0.26
C VAL A 50 -11.32 -5.75 0.49
N ASP A 51 -10.01 -5.78 0.72
CA ASP A 51 -9.28 -4.75 1.45
C ASP A 51 -9.39 -3.41 0.73
N MET A 52 -9.28 -3.42 -0.60
CA MET A 52 -9.49 -2.23 -1.42
C MET A 52 -10.93 -1.68 -1.34
N PHE A 53 -11.95 -2.54 -1.42
CA PHE A 53 -13.35 -2.11 -1.30
C PHE A 53 -13.67 -1.52 0.08
N TYR A 54 -13.17 -2.15 1.14
CA TYR A 54 -13.33 -1.65 2.49
C TYR A 54 -12.53 -0.37 2.71
N GLY A 55 -11.30 -0.34 2.23
CA GLY A 55 -10.39 0.79 2.31
C GLY A 55 -10.97 2.05 1.67
N PHE A 56 -11.64 1.93 0.52
CA PHE A 56 -12.37 3.05 -0.06
C PHE A 56 -13.49 3.60 0.83
N ARG A 57 -14.27 2.72 1.48
CA ARG A 57 -15.32 3.15 2.42
C ARG A 57 -14.72 3.86 3.64
N MET A 58 -13.56 3.41 4.11
CA MET A 58 -12.84 4.06 5.21
C MET A 58 -12.26 5.41 4.81
N MET A 59 -11.68 5.52 3.61
CA MET A 59 -11.25 6.79 3.04
C MET A 59 -12.40 7.80 2.95
N GLU A 60 -13.60 7.39 2.52
CA GLU A 60 -14.78 8.27 2.50
C GLU A 60 -15.09 8.85 3.89
N LYS A 61 -14.96 8.04 4.95
CA LYS A 61 -15.16 8.47 6.34
C LYS A 61 -14.08 9.45 6.79
N PHE A 62 -12.80 9.15 6.54
CA PHE A 62 -11.70 10.04 6.89
C PHE A 62 -11.83 11.39 6.19
N ILE A 63 -12.12 11.40 4.88
CA ILE A 63 -12.36 12.63 4.10
C ILE A 63 -13.60 13.39 4.59
N ALA A 64 -14.67 12.68 5.00
CA ALA A 64 -15.84 13.32 5.56
C ALA A 64 -15.51 14.10 6.84
N ASN A 65 -14.64 13.52 7.68
CA ASN A 65 -14.15 14.08 8.94
C ASN A 65 -12.92 15.00 8.79
N GLU A 66 -12.50 15.29 7.56
CA GLU A 66 -11.33 16.11 7.24
C GLU A 66 -9.98 15.56 7.73
N ASP A 67 -9.94 14.26 8.06
CA ASP A 67 -8.74 13.52 8.40
C ASP A 67 -8.00 13.07 7.13
N TYR A 68 -7.42 14.05 6.43
CA TYR A 68 -6.72 13.80 5.17
C TYR A 68 -5.40 13.03 5.34
N ASP A 69 -4.78 13.10 6.52
CA ASP A 69 -3.53 12.39 6.78
C ASP A 69 -3.78 10.88 6.96
N ALA A 70 -4.86 10.50 7.67
CA ALA A 70 -5.29 9.10 7.72
C ALA A 70 -5.75 8.62 6.33
N ALA A 71 -6.52 9.43 5.60
CA ALA A 71 -6.95 9.09 4.25
C ALA A 71 -5.76 8.86 3.29
N LYS A 72 -4.74 9.72 3.37
CA LYS A 72 -3.52 9.62 2.54
C LYS A 72 -2.69 8.39 2.89
N THR A 73 -2.54 8.11 4.18
CA THR A 73 -1.82 6.91 4.65
C THR A 73 -2.52 5.64 4.14
N LEU A 74 -3.85 5.58 4.28
CA LEU A 74 -4.63 4.46 3.77
C LEU A 74 -4.55 4.35 2.25
N SER A 75 -4.65 5.46 1.52
CA SER A 75 -4.54 5.48 0.05
C SER A 75 -3.22 4.88 -0.44
N ARG A 76 -2.10 5.22 0.20
CA ARG A 76 -0.77 4.68 -0.15
C ARG A 76 -0.65 3.19 0.12
N ASN A 77 -1.09 2.73 1.29
CA ASN A 77 -1.03 1.30 1.61
C ASN A 77 -1.87 0.45 0.63
N LEU A 78 -3.02 0.97 0.21
CA LEU A 78 -3.87 0.32 -0.78
C LEU A 78 -3.27 0.38 -2.19
N ASP A 79 -2.59 1.47 -2.53
CA ASP A 79 -1.87 1.61 -3.79
C ASP A 79 -0.72 0.60 -3.89
N ASP A 80 0.06 0.42 -2.83
CA ASP A 80 1.09 -0.61 -2.73
C ASP A 80 0.48 -2.01 -2.91
N GLU A 81 -0.64 -2.31 -2.23
CA GLU A 81 -1.33 -3.59 -2.38
C GLU A 81 -1.89 -3.82 -3.79
N PHE A 82 -2.38 -2.76 -4.44
CA PHE A 82 -2.81 -2.82 -5.84
C PHE A 82 -1.63 -3.15 -6.77
N HIS A 83 -0.52 -2.45 -6.62
CA HIS A 83 0.71 -2.65 -7.41
C HIS A 83 1.32 -4.04 -7.22
N ASP A 84 1.27 -4.58 -6.00
CA ASP A 84 1.85 -5.89 -5.68
C ASP A 84 0.95 -7.05 -6.11
N ALA A 85 -0.36 -6.96 -5.89
CA ALA A 85 -1.27 -8.10 -6.05
C ALA A 85 -2.13 -8.04 -7.33
N ILE A 86 -2.72 -6.89 -7.62
CA ILE A 86 -3.79 -6.78 -8.63
C ILE A 86 -3.23 -6.36 -9.98
N LEU A 87 -2.38 -5.33 -10.01
CA LEU A 87 -1.85 -4.73 -11.24
C LEU A 87 -1.09 -5.75 -12.12
N PRO A 88 -0.21 -6.63 -11.60
CA PRO A 88 0.48 -7.61 -12.45
C PRO A 88 -0.49 -8.59 -13.12
N SER A 89 -1.50 -9.04 -12.37
CA SER A 89 -2.56 -9.92 -12.87
C SER A 89 -3.40 -9.23 -13.94
N LEU A 90 -3.70 -7.94 -13.74
CA LEU A 90 -4.45 -7.14 -14.71
C LEU A 90 -3.65 -6.89 -15.99
N ILE A 91 -2.36 -6.57 -15.88
CA ILE A 91 -1.45 -6.42 -17.02
C ILE A 91 -1.40 -7.72 -17.81
N ALA A 92 -1.23 -8.87 -17.13
CA ALA A 92 -1.19 -10.17 -17.79
C ALA A 92 -2.50 -10.51 -18.52
N LYS A 93 -3.65 -10.06 -17.99
CA LYS A 93 -4.98 -10.40 -18.54
C LYS A 93 -5.50 -9.43 -19.60
N LYS A 94 -5.19 -8.13 -19.49
CA LYS A 94 -5.78 -7.04 -20.29
C LYS A 94 -4.75 -6.13 -20.97
N GLY A 95 -3.46 -6.32 -20.69
CA GLY A 95 -2.38 -5.52 -21.26
C GLY A 95 -2.10 -4.23 -20.48
N LYS A 96 -0.88 -3.71 -20.67
CA LYS A 96 -0.36 -2.53 -19.94
C LYS A 96 -1.21 -1.28 -20.13
N THR A 97 -1.69 -1.00 -21.35
CA THR A 97 -2.50 0.21 -21.61
C THR A 97 -3.80 0.22 -20.83
N PHE A 98 -4.50 -0.92 -20.79
CA PHE A 98 -5.74 -1.04 -20.02
C PHE A 98 -5.45 -0.89 -18.52
N ALA A 99 -4.44 -1.62 -18.03
CA ALA A 99 -4.07 -1.63 -16.62
C ALA A 99 -3.60 -0.24 -16.13
N GLY A 100 -2.76 0.44 -16.91
CA GLY A 100 -2.28 1.79 -16.60
C GLY A 100 -3.39 2.85 -16.57
N GLY A 101 -4.46 2.66 -17.34
CA GLY A 101 -5.65 3.53 -17.25
C GLY A 101 -6.43 3.35 -15.94
N ILE A 102 -6.37 2.17 -15.32
CA ILE A 102 -6.95 1.92 -13.99
C ILE A 102 -6.02 2.47 -12.91
N ASP A 103 -4.73 2.19 -13.03
CA ASP A 103 -3.65 2.63 -12.15
C ASP A 103 -3.62 4.16 -11.99
N ALA A 104 -3.63 4.90 -13.10
CA ALA A 104 -3.64 6.36 -13.08
C ALA A 104 -4.82 6.97 -12.29
N LYS A 105 -5.94 6.25 -12.13
CA LYS A 105 -7.06 6.72 -11.30
C LYS A 105 -6.80 6.58 -9.81
N TYR A 106 -5.93 5.66 -9.38
CA TYR A 106 -5.42 5.60 -8.02
C TYR A 106 -4.47 6.76 -7.74
N ASP A 107 -3.55 7.04 -8.65
CA ASP A 107 -2.66 8.21 -8.57
C ASP A 107 -3.44 9.51 -8.44
N GLU A 108 -4.44 9.71 -9.32
CA GLU A 108 -5.31 10.88 -9.27
C GLU A 108 -6.02 11.03 -7.92
N LEU A 109 -6.41 9.90 -7.28
CA LEU A 109 -7.05 9.90 -5.97
C LEU A 109 -6.07 10.29 -4.87
N THR A 110 -4.90 9.66 -4.83
CA THR A 110 -3.84 9.95 -3.84
C THR A 110 -3.43 11.42 -3.92
N GLU A 111 -3.36 11.98 -5.12
CA GLU A 111 -3.08 13.40 -5.34
C GLU A 111 -4.24 14.29 -4.85
N ALA A 112 -5.50 13.94 -5.18
CA ALA A 112 -6.66 14.71 -4.71
C ALA A 112 -6.78 14.74 -3.18
N ILE A 113 -6.46 13.63 -2.50
CA ILE A 113 -6.41 13.55 -1.04
C ILE A 113 -5.26 14.42 -0.51
N SER A 114 -4.09 14.37 -1.14
CA SER A 114 -2.93 15.19 -0.77
C SER A 114 -3.21 16.69 -0.88
N GLN A 115 -3.98 17.09 -1.90
CA GLN A 115 -4.44 18.46 -2.10
C GLN A 115 -5.65 18.84 -1.23
N ARG A 116 -6.12 17.93 -0.35
CA ARG A 116 -7.30 18.10 0.51
C ARG A 116 -8.57 18.46 -0.28
N ASN A 117 -8.66 18.01 -1.53
CA ASN A 117 -9.79 18.30 -2.40
C ASN A 117 -10.94 17.31 -2.15
N LYS A 118 -11.83 17.65 -1.21
CA LYS A 118 -12.95 16.80 -0.77
C LYS A 118 -13.83 16.31 -1.92
N ALA A 119 -14.23 17.22 -2.82
CA ALA A 119 -15.14 16.92 -3.91
C ALA A 119 -14.49 15.99 -4.94
N LYS A 120 -13.25 16.28 -5.34
CA LYS A 120 -12.50 15.44 -6.28
C LYS A 120 -12.19 14.07 -5.68
N SER A 121 -11.78 14.02 -4.41
CA SER A 121 -11.49 12.75 -3.71
C SER A 121 -12.72 11.84 -3.65
N ARG A 122 -13.89 12.37 -3.28
CA ARG A 122 -15.14 11.59 -3.28
C ARG A 122 -15.50 11.06 -4.66
N LYS A 123 -15.38 11.88 -5.71
CA LYS A 123 -15.63 11.45 -7.09
C LYS A 123 -14.70 10.30 -7.50
N LEU A 124 -13.41 10.44 -7.20
CA LEU A 124 -12.39 9.44 -7.56
C LEU A 124 -12.52 8.15 -6.75
N ILE A 125 -12.97 8.19 -5.50
CA ILE A 125 -13.28 6.96 -4.74
C ILE A 125 -14.40 6.18 -5.43
N VAL A 126 -15.47 6.84 -5.85
CA VAL A 126 -16.57 6.18 -6.57
C VAL A 126 -16.08 5.60 -7.90
N GLU A 127 -15.26 6.33 -8.64
CA GLU A 127 -14.69 5.87 -9.92
C GLU A 127 -13.79 4.66 -9.73
N ASN A 128 -12.87 4.69 -8.77
CA ASN A 128 -11.98 3.57 -8.49
C ASN A 128 -12.72 2.34 -7.95
N ARG A 129 -13.76 2.51 -7.13
CA ARG A 129 -14.65 1.41 -6.73
C ARG A 129 -15.32 0.75 -7.95
N LYS A 130 -15.82 1.55 -8.89
CA LYS A 130 -16.40 1.02 -10.15
C LYS A 130 -15.36 0.30 -10.99
N ASN A 131 -14.14 0.83 -11.05
CA ASN A 131 -13.01 0.18 -11.73
C ASN A 131 -12.70 -1.19 -11.11
N LEU A 132 -12.62 -1.29 -9.77
CA LEU A 132 -12.44 -2.58 -9.09
C LEU A 132 -13.58 -3.56 -9.41
N GLN A 133 -14.83 -3.11 -9.34
CA GLN A 133 -15.99 -3.95 -9.68
C GLN A 133 -15.92 -4.46 -11.12
N LYS A 134 -15.44 -3.63 -12.05
CA LYS A 134 -15.25 -3.99 -13.45
C LYS A 134 -14.14 -5.02 -13.63
N ILE A 135 -12.99 -4.85 -12.97
CA ILE A 135 -11.83 -5.73 -13.19
C ILE A 135 -11.89 -7.04 -12.41
N ALA A 136 -12.58 -7.08 -11.27
CA ALA A 136 -12.72 -8.27 -10.43
C ALA A 136 -13.16 -9.54 -11.21
N PRO A 137 -14.28 -9.54 -11.97
CA PRO A 137 -14.68 -10.71 -12.75
C PRO A 137 -13.68 -11.05 -13.86
N MET A 138 -12.96 -10.06 -14.40
CA MET A 138 -11.92 -10.29 -15.42
C MET A 138 -10.73 -11.08 -14.85
N LEU A 139 -10.49 -10.92 -13.54
CA LEU A 139 -9.45 -11.62 -12.79
C LEU A 139 -9.96 -12.86 -12.05
N GLY A 140 -11.22 -13.26 -12.27
CA GLY A 140 -11.81 -14.44 -11.63
C GLY A 140 -12.15 -14.24 -10.14
N VAL A 141 -12.29 -12.99 -9.69
CA VAL A 141 -12.73 -12.65 -8.34
C VAL A 141 -14.22 -12.37 -8.35
N SER A 142 -14.96 -13.08 -7.52
CA SER A 142 -16.37 -12.77 -7.24
C SER A 142 -16.44 -11.52 -6.37
N VAL A 143 -17.05 -10.47 -6.88
CA VAL A 143 -17.27 -9.25 -6.08
C VAL A 143 -18.37 -9.54 -5.08
N ILE A 144 -18.08 -9.42 -3.79
CA ILE A 144 -19.13 -9.39 -2.76
C ILE A 144 -19.94 -8.14 -3.06
N SER A 145 -21.22 -8.31 -3.38
CA SER A 145 -22.17 -7.21 -3.61
C SER A 145 -22.40 -6.50 -2.28
N THR A 146 -21.51 -5.58 -1.93
CA THR A 146 -21.70 -4.72 -0.77
C THR A 146 -22.52 -3.53 -1.24
N LYS A 147 -23.86 -3.69 -1.20
CA LYS A 147 -24.80 -2.56 -1.21
C LYS A 147 -24.35 -1.47 -0.24
#